data_AF-A0A7W3IV38-F1
#
_entry.id   AF-A0A7W3IV38-F1
#
_cell.length_a   1.000
_cell.length_b   1.000
_cell.length_c   1.000
_cell.angle_alpha   90.00
_cell.angle_beta   90.00
_cell.angle_gamma   90.00
#
_symmetry.space_group_name_H-M   'P 1'
#
loop_
_entity.id
_entity.type
_entity.pdbx_description
1 polymer ?
#
loop_
_entity_poly.entity_id
_entity_poly.type
_entity_poly.pdbx_seq_one_letter_code
_entity_poly.pdbx_strand_id
1 'polypeptide(L)'
;MSDDEVAVLREALTSHQAMVTGALAGNDQVDIRRAFAIHADMARILAQWDTYSAHEQREIVKTVQYIIDTEDDDNDLTSPDGFLDDMARVDRLQQLLGFV
;
A
#
# COMPACT_ATOMS: atom_id res chain seq x y z
N MET A 1 -8.31 -8.18 -18.45
CA MET A 1 -7.59 -7.52 -17.35
C MET A 1 -7.46 -8.58 -16.28
N SER A 2 -6.50 -9.48 -16.46
CA SER A 2 -6.50 -10.81 -15.84
C SER A 2 -5.06 -11.22 -15.56
N ASP A 3 -4.78 -11.62 -14.32
CA ASP A 3 -3.51 -12.14 -13.76
C ASP A 3 -2.25 -11.26 -13.86
N ASP A 4 -1.94 -10.69 -15.02
CA ASP A 4 -0.72 -9.90 -15.23
C ASP A 4 -0.74 -8.59 -14.43
N GLU A 5 -1.90 -7.93 -14.33
CA GLU A 5 -2.02 -6.66 -13.59
C GLU A 5 -1.86 -6.86 -12.07
N VAL A 6 -2.48 -7.90 -11.51
CA VAL A 6 -2.34 -8.19 -10.07
C VAL A 6 -0.92 -8.63 -9.73
N ALA A 7 -0.23 -9.32 -10.65
CA ALA A 7 1.18 -9.66 -10.49
C ALA A 7 2.06 -8.41 -10.40
N VAL A 8 1.85 -7.43 -11.30
CA VAL A 8 2.56 -6.15 -11.28
C VAL A 8 2.32 -5.38 -9.98
N LEU A 9 1.06 -5.33 -9.49
CA LEU A 9 0.75 -4.66 -8.22
C LEU A 9 1.44 -5.33 -7.02
N ARG A 10 1.49 -6.66 -6.99
CA ARG A 10 2.19 -7.42 -5.93
C ARG A 10 3.70 -7.18 -5.97
N GLU A 11 4.29 -7.14 -7.16
CA GLU A 11 5.71 -6.86 -7.35
C GLU A 11 6.06 -5.42 -6.93
N ALA A 12 5.21 -4.45 -7.28
CA ALA A 12 5.37 -3.06 -6.87
C ALA A 12 5.35 -2.91 -5.34
N LEU A 13 4.37 -3.51 -4.66
CA LEU A 13 4.30 -3.51 -3.19
C LEU A 13 5.49 -4.20 -2.55
N THR A 14 5.95 -5.31 -3.12
CA THR A 14 7.14 -6.03 -2.62
C THR A 14 8.40 -5.16 -2.73
N SER A 15 8.55 -4.46 -3.86
CA SER A 15 9.68 -3.55 -4.09
C SER A 15 9.63 -2.35 -3.14
N HIS A 16 8.45 -1.77 -2.93
CA HIS A 16 8.23 -0.71 -1.96
C HIS A 16 8.59 -1.16 -0.53
N GLN A 17 8.11 -2.32 -0.10
CA GLN A 17 8.43 -2.87 1.22
C GLN A 17 9.94 -3.06 1.43
N ALA A 18 10.65 -3.52 0.40
CA ALA A 18 12.10 -3.67 0.45
C ALA A 18 12.81 -2.31 0.59
N MET A 19 12.35 -1.27 -0.12
CA MET A 19 12.85 0.09 0.00
C MET A 19 12.62 0.66 1.40
N VAL A 20 11.41 0.57 1.95
CA VAL A 20 11.09 1.02 3.31
C VAL A 20 11.95 0.29 4.35
N THR A 21 12.13 -1.02 4.17
CA THR A 21 13.01 -1.82 5.05
C THR A 21 14.48 -1.38 4.95
N GLY A 22 14.93 -0.98 3.76
CA GLY A 22 16.26 -0.41 3.55
C GLY A 22 16.45 0.97 4.20
N ALA A 23 15.41 1.80 4.19
CA ALA A 23 15.42 3.14 4.80
C ALA A 23 15.66 3.09 6.32
N LEU A 24 15.20 2.03 7.00
CA LEU A 24 15.47 1.80 8.43
C LEU A 24 16.96 1.73 8.78
N ALA A 25 17.82 1.32 7.85
CA ALA A 25 19.26 1.29 8.10
C ALA A 25 19.86 2.70 8.23
N GLY A 26 19.16 3.74 7.77
CA GLY A 26 19.60 5.14 7.78
C GLY A 26 18.70 6.10 8.58
N ASN A 27 17.51 5.68 8.99
CA ASN A 27 16.56 6.51 9.74
C ASN A 27 15.72 5.69 10.73
N ASP A 28 15.87 5.97 12.03
CA ASP A 28 15.14 5.31 13.11
C ASP A 28 13.71 5.85 13.33
N GLN A 29 13.36 6.92 12.63
CA GLN A 29 12.04 7.55 12.72
C GLN A 29 11.00 6.92 11.78
N VAL A 30 11.42 6.06 10.84
CA VAL A 30 10.50 5.37 9.93
C VAL A 30 9.57 4.46 10.74
N ASP A 31 8.26 4.69 10.68
CA ASP A 31 7.28 3.82 11.33
C ASP A 31 7.05 2.54 10.50
N ILE A 32 8.00 1.62 10.61
CA ILE A 32 7.95 0.33 9.89
C ILE A 32 6.72 -0.51 10.25
N ARG A 33 6.13 -0.30 11.43
CA ARG A 33 4.96 -1.08 11.85
C ARG A 33 3.75 -0.69 11.00
N ARG A 34 3.57 0.61 10.76
CA ARG A 34 2.51 1.10 9.87
C ARG A 34 2.74 0.64 8.43
N ALA A 35 3.96 0.78 7.92
CA ALA A 35 4.31 0.29 6.59
C ALA A 35 3.98 -1.20 6.40
N PHE A 36 4.38 -2.06 7.35
CA PHE A 36 4.07 -3.49 7.27
C PHE A 36 2.58 -3.80 7.39
N ALA A 37 1.82 -3.04 8.19
CA ALA A 37 0.37 -3.18 8.26
C ALA A 37 -0.29 -2.86 6.90
N ILE A 38 0.10 -1.75 6.28
CA ILE A 38 -0.35 -1.35 4.93
C ILE A 38 -0.06 -2.47 3.91
N HIS A 39 1.17 -2.97 3.88
CA HIS A 39 1.55 -4.06 2.97
C HIS A 39 0.75 -5.35 3.20
N ALA A 40 0.53 -5.73 4.46
CA ALA A 40 -0.26 -6.92 4.79
C ALA A 40 -1.72 -6.78 4.34
N ASP A 41 -2.32 -5.61 4.56
CA ASP A 41 -3.68 -5.33 4.16
C ASP A 41 -3.85 -5.30 2.64
N MET A 42 -2.92 -4.67 1.92
CA MET A 42 -2.94 -4.66 0.46
C MET A 42 -2.71 -6.06 -0.12
N ALA A 43 -1.84 -6.88 0.49
CA ALA A 43 -1.66 -8.27 0.07
C ALA A 43 -2.96 -9.09 0.23
N ARG A 44 -3.70 -8.88 1.32
CA ARG A 44 -5.00 -9.53 1.57
C ARG A 44 -6.05 -9.08 0.55
N ILE A 45 -6.09 -7.81 0.19
CA ILE A 45 -6.97 -7.27 -0.86
C ILE A 45 -6.62 -7.90 -2.20
N LEU A 46 -5.36 -7.84 -2.63
CA LEU A 46 -4.92 -8.39 -3.93
C LEU A 46 -5.08 -9.91 -4.03
N ALA A 47 -5.20 -10.65 -2.93
CA ALA A 47 -5.52 -12.08 -2.96
C ALA A 47 -6.95 -12.36 -3.43
N GLN A 48 -7.85 -11.38 -3.35
CA GLN A 48 -9.26 -11.49 -3.73
C GLN A 48 -9.58 -10.74 -5.03
N TRP A 49 -8.55 -10.38 -5.82
CA TRP A 49 -8.65 -9.54 -7.01
C TRP A 49 -9.81 -9.87 -7.95
N ASP A 50 -10.01 -11.16 -8.25
CA ASP A 50 -11.02 -11.63 -9.19
C ASP A 50 -12.46 -11.52 -8.66
N THR A 51 -12.63 -11.26 -7.37
CA THR A 51 -13.94 -11.08 -6.73
C THR A 51 -14.46 -9.65 -6.85
N TYR A 52 -13.58 -8.70 -7.17
CA TYR A 52 -13.92 -7.28 -7.24
C TYR A 52 -14.45 -6.87 -8.61
N SER A 53 -15.39 -5.93 -8.60
CA SER A 53 -15.84 -5.24 -9.80
C SER A 53 -14.72 -4.41 -10.43
N ALA A 54 -14.88 -4.08 -11.70
CA ALA A 54 -13.93 -3.20 -12.40
C ALA A 54 -13.81 -1.81 -11.76
N HIS A 55 -14.82 -1.34 -11.02
CA HIS A 55 -14.72 -0.10 -10.27
C HIS A 55 -13.81 -0.25 -9.05
N GLU A 56 -14.03 -1.29 -8.25
CA GLU A 56 -13.22 -1.60 -7.07
C GLU A 56 -11.77 -1.89 -7.44
N GLN A 57 -11.52 -2.66 -8.51
CA GLN A 57 -10.18 -2.90 -9.05
C GLN A 57 -9.44 -1.60 -9.39
N ARG A 58 -10.14 -0.59 -9.95
CA ARG A 58 -9.53 0.73 -10.21
C ARG A 58 -9.18 1.48 -8.94
N GLU A 59 -10.01 1.40 -7.90
CA GLU A 59 -9.70 2.04 -6.61
C GLU A 59 -8.53 1.34 -5.89
N ILE A 60 -8.40 0.02 -6.03
CA ILE A 60 -7.23 -0.74 -5.57
C ILE A 60 -5.96 -0.26 -6.26
N VAL A 61 -5.97 -0.16 -7.61
CA VAL A 61 -4.81 0.32 -8.38
C VAL A 61 -4.39 1.72 -7.93
N LYS A 62 -5.34 2.65 -7.79
CA LYS A 62 -5.05 4.02 -7.32
C LYS A 62 -4.44 4.04 -5.92
N THR A 63 -4.90 3.15 -5.04
CA THR A 63 -4.39 3.06 -3.68
C THR A 63 -2.97 2.51 -3.67
N VAL A 64 -2.67 1.48 -4.48
CA VAL A 64 -1.28 1.00 -4.65
C VAL A 64 -0.39 2.11 -5.21
N GLN A 65 -0.85 2.86 -6.22
CA GLN A 65 -0.09 3.95 -6.80
C GLN A 65 0.24 5.05 -5.80
N TYR A 66 -0.70 5.39 -4.92
CA TYR A 66 -0.47 6.33 -3.83
C TYR A 66 0.62 5.82 -2.88
N ILE A 67 0.47 4.60 -2.35
CA ILE A 67 1.37 4.01 -1.36
C ILE A 67 2.82 3.88 -1.84
N ILE A 68 3.03 3.64 -3.14
CA ILE A 68 4.39 3.49 -3.67
C ILE A 68 5.04 4.83 -4.03
N ASP A 69 4.28 5.92 -4.03
CA ASP A 69 4.75 7.27 -4.36
C ASP A 69 5.24 7.97 -3.09
N THR A 70 6.41 7.53 -2.59
CA THR A 70 7.00 7.97 -1.31
C THR A 70 7.44 9.45 -1.25
N GLU A 71 7.17 10.23 -2.31
CA GLU A 71 7.38 11.69 -2.37
C GLU A 71 6.03 12.43 -2.47
N ASP A 72 5.04 12.00 -1.70
CA ASP A 72 3.76 12.68 -1.62
C ASP A 72 3.78 13.85 -0.61
N ASP A 73 2.60 14.27 -0.11
CA ASP A 73 2.44 15.45 0.74
C ASP A 73 3.19 15.34 2.09
N ASP A 74 3.47 14.13 2.60
CA ASP A 74 4.17 13.88 3.88
C ASP A 74 5.29 12.84 3.71
N ASN A 75 6.54 13.25 3.47
CA ASN A 75 7.66 12.31 3.17
C ASN A 75 7.76 11.09 4.12
N ASP A 76 7.35 9.93 3.60
CA ASP A 76 7.15 8.69 4.32
C ASP A 76 8.39 8.17 5.05
N LEU A 77 9.53 8.43 4.44
CA LEU A 77 10.81 7.85 4.84
C LEU A 77 11.59 8.75 5.80
N THR A 78 11.09 9.97 6.06
CA THR A 78 11.77 10.96 6.90
C THR A 78 10.93 11.47 8.07
N SER A 79 9.64 11.14 8.12
CA SER A 79 8.72 11.55 9.18
C SER A 79 8.26 10.36 10.04
N PRO A 80 8.15 10.52 11.38
CA PRO A 80 7.53 9.52 12.26
C PRO A 80 6.05 9.28 11.99
N ASP A 81 5.42 10.15 11.22
CA ASP A 81 4.01 10.08 10.85
C ASP A 81 3.76 9.82 9.36
N GLY A 82 4.83 9.61 8.57
CA GLY A 82 4.79 9.48 7.11
C GLY A 82 4.16 8.18 6.56
N PHE A 83 3.28 7.52 7.32
CA PHE A 83 2.43 6.45 6.76
C PHE A 83 0.98 6.59 7.27
N LEU A 84 0.65 7.70 7.94
CA LEU A 84 -0.67 7.88 8.55
C LEU A 84 -1.76 8.09 7.50
N ASP A 85 -1.45 8.84 6.47
CA ASP A 85 -2.30 9.13 5.33
C ASP A 85 -2.44 7.92 4.40
N ASP A 86 -1.38 7.14 4.19
CA ASP A 86 -1.44 5.82 3.57
C ASP A 86 -2.39 4.89 4.31
N MET A 87 -2.24 4.78 5.63
CA MET A 87 -3.15 3.99 6.47
C MET A 87 -4.59 4.46 6.29
N ALA A 88 -4.83 5.77 6.34
CA ALA A 88 -6.17 6.32 6.11
C ALA A 88 -6.69 6.02 4.69
N ARG A 89 -5.81 5.89 3.69
CA ARG A 89 -6.17 5.49 2.33
C ARG A 89 -6.55 4.02 2.27
N VAL A 90 -5.78 3.14 2.90
CA VAL A 90 -6.09 1.71 3.01
C VAL A 90 -7.39 1.49 3.77
N ASP A 91 -7.63 2.19 4.87
CA ASP A 91 -8.87 2.08 5.65
C ASP A 91 -10.10 2.45 4.82
N ARG A 92 -10.01 3.54 4.04
CA ARG A 92 -11.10 3.94 3.12
C ARG A 92 -11.33 2.90 2.02
N LEU A 93 -10.26 2.31 1.49
CA LEU A 93 -10.37 1.24 0.51
C LEU A 93 -11.02 0.00 1.12
N GLN A 94 -10.61 -0.41 2.32
CA GLN A 94 -11.21 -1.55 3.03
C GLN A 94 -12.70 -1.37 3.26
N GLN A 95 -13.13 -0.17 3.68
CA GLN A 95 -14.55 0.16 3.83
C GLN A 95 -15.31 0.06 2.50
N LEU A 96 -14.72 0.55 1.41
CA LEU A 96 -15.30 0.42 0.07
C LEU A 96 -15.47 -1.05 -0.34
N LEU A 97 -14.48 -1.89 -0.02
CA LEU A 97 -14.44 -3.32 -0.37
C LEU A 97 -15.20 -4.21 0.63
N GLY A 98 -15.76 -3.66 1.71
CA GLY A 98 -16.53 -4.40 2.71
C GLY A 98 -15.70 -5.21 3.71
N PHE A 99 -14.43 -4.87 3.93
CA PHE A 99 -13.61 -5.43 5.00
C PHE A 99 -13.98 -4.72 6.32
N VAL A 100 -14.42 -5.49 7.33
CA VAL A 100 -14.78 -5.01 8.67
C VAL A 100 -13.90 -5.66 9.71
#